data_AF-A0A5Y9P595-F1
#
_entry.id   AF-A0A5Y9P595-F1
#
_cell.length_a   1.000
_cell.length_b   1.000
_cell.length_c   1.000
_cell.angle_alpha   90.00
_cell.angle_beta   90.00
_cell.angle_gamma   90.00
#
_symmetry.space_group_name_H-M   'P 1'
#
loop_
_entity.id
_entity.type
_entity.pdbx_description
1 polymer ?
#
loop_
_entity_poly.entity_id
_entity_poly.type
_entity_poly.pdbx_seq_one_letter_code
_entity_poly.pdbx_strand_id
1 'polypeptide(L)'
;MSVKAEVKSLRRIQDKISHGGRIAPFIHSAKPGYICVDFYSRNRALFDDNSEWDVDDYEAQKMILPFSGRDEFRRVYRLARLLRGCPRSHMESLLWRKYG
;
A
#
# COMPACT_ATOMS: atom_id res chain seq x y z
N MET A 1 4.13 -9.28 17.23
CA MET A 1 3.18 -10.16 16.50
C MET A 1 3.92 -11.41 16.04
N SER A 2 3.37 -12.60 16.28
CA SER A 2 4.02 -13.87 15.94
C SER A 2 3.89 -14.19 14.45
N VAL A 3 4.97 -14.70 13.83
CA VAL A 3 5.03 -15.11 12.41
C VAL A 3 3.91 -16.09 12.05
N LYS A 4 3.47 -16.93 13.01
CA LYS A 4 2.35 -17.86 12.81
C LYS A 4 1.02 -17.15 12.55
N ALA A 5 0.81 -15.97 13.13
CA ALA A 5 -0.40 -15.18 12.94
C ALA A 5 -0.46 -14.59 11.52
N GLU A 6 0.67 -14.08 11.00
CA GLU A 6 0.75 -13.56 9.63
C GLU A 6 0.58 -14.67 8.58
N VAL A 7 1.11 -15.87 8.81
CA VAL A 7 0.92 -17.02 7.90
C VAL A 7 -0.55 -17.47 7.87
N LYS A 8 -1.25 -17.44 9.01
CA LYS A 8 -2.68 -17.76 9.08
C LYS A 8 -3.53 -16.71 8.36
N SER A 9 -3.14 -15.43 8.43
CA SER A 9 -3.75 -14.35 7.67
C SER A 9 -3.53 -14.54 6.16
N LEU A 10 -2.32 -14.96 5.75
CA LEU A 10 -1.98 -15.19 4.34
C LEU A 10 -2.80 -16.34 3.72
N ARG A 11 -3.01 -17.45 4.43
CA ARG A 11 -3.90 -18.52 3.94
C ARG A 11 -5.34 -18.04 3.76
N ARG A 12 -5.86 -17.26 4.72
CA ARG A 12 -7.20 -16.66 4.62
C ARG A 12 -7.33 -15.65 3.49
N ILE A 13 -6.25 -14.93 3.16
CA ILE A 13 -6.20 -14.01 2.02
C ILE A 13 -6.21 -14.84 0.73
N GLN A 14 -5.40 -15.90 0.65
CA GLN A 14 -5.35 -16.80 -0.51
C GLN A 14 -6.70 -17.48 -0.80
N ASP A 15 -7.41 -17.94 0.24
CA ASP A 15 -8.75 -18.53 0.11
C ASP A 15 -9.83 -17.50 -0.27
N LYS A 16 -9.58 -16.19 -0.07
CA LYS A 16 -10.50 -15.09 -0.41
C LYS A 16 -10.19 -14.42 -1.76
N ILE A 17 -9.05 -14.72 -2.40
CA ILE A 17 -8.67 -14.19 -3.73
C ILE A 17 -9.44 -14.92 -4.85
N SER A 18 -10.76 -15.03 -4.73
CA SER A 18 -11.61 -15.06 -5.92
C SER A 18 -11.92 -13.62 -6.34
N HIS A 19 -12.00 -12.67 -5.40
CA HIS A 19 -12.30 -11.25 -5.66
C HIS A 19 -11.38 -10.32 -4.83
N GLY A 20 -10.28 -9.85 -5.42
CA GLY A 20 -9.50 -8.67 -4.99
C GLY A 20 -9.19 -8.53 -3.49
N GLY A 21 -8.12 -9.16 -3.01
CA GLY A 21 -7.77 -9.18 -1.57
C GLY A 21 -6.90 -8.01 -1.11
N ARG A 22 -7.49 -7.03 -0.42
CA ARG A 22 -6.74 -6.06 0.41
C ARG A 22 -5.89 -6.83 1.44
N ILE A 23 -4.57 -6.70 1.38
CA ILE A 23 -3.64 -7.42 2.29
C ILE A 23 -3.51 -6.66 3.61
N ALA A 24 -3.40 -5.34 3.54
CA ALA A 24 -3.29 -4.44 4.68
C ALA A 24 -3.89 -3.07 4.31
N PRO A 25 -4.03 -2.12 5.26
CA PRO A 25 -4.44 -0.76 4.91
C PRO A 25 -3.55 -0.18 3.82
N PHE A 26 -4.16 0.27 2.72
CA PHE A 26 -3.49 0.86 1.56
C PHE A 26 -2.50 -0.06 0.84
N ILE A 27 -2.59 -1.37 1.07
CA ILE A 27 -1.77 -2.38 0.39
C ILE A 27 -2.69 -3.47 -0.15
N HIS A 28 -2.66 -3.63 -1.47
CA HIS A 28 -3.59 -4.49 -2.21
C HIS A 28 -2.80 -5.50 -3.05
N SER A 29 -3.36 -6.70 -3.25
CA SER A 29 -2.87 -7.64 -4.25
C SER A 29 -4.03 -7.98 -5.18
N ALA A 30 -4.17 -7.16 -6.23
CA ALA A 30 -5.24 -7.29 -7.21
C ALA A 30 -4.96 -8.37 -8.29
N LYS A 31 -3.69 -8.73 -8.49
CA LYS A 31 -3.24 -9.73 -9.46
C LYS A 31 -2.12 -10.59 -8.87
N PRO A 32 -2.06 -11.89 -9.20
CA PRO A 32 -0.88 -12.70 -8.89
C PRO A 32 0.39 -12.01 -9.40
N GLY A 33 1.42 -11.94 -8.55
CA GLY A 33 2.71 -11.34 -8.91
C GLY A 33 2.80 -9.82 -8.75
N TYR A 34 1.79 -9.14 -8.20
CA TYR A 34 1.85 -7.69 -7.97
C TYR A 34 1.32 -7.28 -6.58
N ILE A 35 2.05 -6.41 -5.91
CA ILE A 35 1.60 -5.69 -4.72
C ILE A 35 1.40 -4.22 -5.12
N CYS A 36 0.21 -3.69 -4.84
CA CYS A 36 -0.11 -2.28 -5.02
C CYS A 36 -0.05 -1.55 -3.68
N VAL A 37 0.62 -0.40 -3.63
CA VAL A 37 0.58 0.55 -2.52
C VAL A 37 -0.26 1.75 -2.96
N ASP A 38 -1.36 1.97 -2.27
CA ASP A 38 -2.35 2.99 -2.57
C ASP A 38 -2.05 4.28 -1.78
N PHE A 39 -1.22 5.17 -2.34
CA PHE A 39 -0.94 6.44 -1.69
C PHE A 39 -2.10 7.44 -1.80
N TYR A 40 -2.93 7.34 -2.84
CA TYR A 40 -4.08 8.21 -3.04
C TYR A 40 -5.06 8.12 -1.87
N SER A 41 -5.60 6.93 -1.60
CA SER A 41 -6.58 6.72 -0.53
C SER A 41 -5.96 6.94 0.84
N ARG A 42 -4.66 6.67 0.98
CA ARG A 42 -3.92 6.97 2.21
C ARG A 42 -3.86 8.47 2.48
N ASN A 43 -3.49 9.27 1.49
CA ASN A 43 -3.37 10.72 1.63
C ASN A 43 -4.74 11.33 1.91
N ARG A 44 -5.78 10.90 1.19
CA ARG A 44 -7.16 11.33 1.46
C ARG A 44 -7.61 11.03 2.89
N ALA A 45 -7.29 9.84 3.41
CA ALA A 45 -7.59 9.47 4.79
C ALA A 45 -6.77 10.25 5.84
N LEU A 46 -5.62 10.84 5.49
CA LEU A 46 -4.82 11.66 6.40
C LEU A 46 -5.27 13.12 6.45
N PHE A 47 -5.77 13.65 5.33
CA PHE A 47 -6.19 15.04 5.20
C PHE A 47 -7.71 15.25 5.29
N ASP A 48 -8.47 14.19 5.57
CA ASP A 48 -9.95 14.20 5.53
C ASP A 48 -10.49 14.78 4.22
N ASP A 49 -9.82 14.41 3.12
CA ASP A 49 -10.13 14.96 1.81
C ASP A 49 -11.34 14.25 1.20
N ASN A 50 -12.46 15.00 1.19
CA ASN A 50 -13.74 14.60 0.62
C ASN A 50 -13.93 15.05 -0.84
N SER A 51 -12.84 15.39 -1.55
CA SER A 51 -12.83 15.66 -2.99
C SER A 51 -13.46 14.52 -3.81
N GLU A 52 -13.92 14.82 -5.02
CA GLU A 52 -14.44 13.77 -5.92
C GLU A 52 -13.36 12.72 -6.20
N TRP A 53 -13.78 11.47 -6.38
CA TRP A 53 -12.83 10.40 -6.69
C TRP A 53 -12.34 10.55 -8.14
N ASP A 54 -11.02 10.66 -8.29
CA ASP A 54 -10.38 10.80 -9.59
C ASP A 54 -9.55 9.54 -9.89
N VAL A 55 -9.91 8.88 -11.00
CA VAL A 55 -9.26 7.65 -11.47
C VAL A 55 -7.80 7.92 -11.82
N ASP A 56 -7.53 9.02 -12.53
CA ASP A 56 -6.23 9.32 -13.09
C ASP A 56 -5.25 9.69 -11.97
N ASP A 57 -5.72 10.44 -10.98
CA ASP A 57 -4.94 10.72 -9.77
C ASP A 57 -4.66 9.47 -8.94
N TYR A 58 -5.64 8.57 -8.83
CA TYR A 58 -5.44 7.29 -8.18
C TYR A 58 -4.39 6.44 -8.91
N GLU A 59 -4.47 6.35 -10.24
CA GLU A 59 -3.51 5.63 -11.08
C GLU A 59 -2.10 6.24 -11.03
N ALA A 60 -1.99 7.57 -10.97
CA ALA A 60 -0.72 8.29 -10.86
C ALA A 60 -0.07 8.14 -9.48
N GLN A 61 -0.87 8.04 -8.42
CA GLN A 61 -0.39 7.97 -7.05
C GLN A 61 -0.26 6.55 -6.50
N LYS A 62 -0.74 5.51 -7.19
CA LYS A 62 -0.48 4.13 -6.75
C LYS A 62 0.91 3.68 -7.19
N MET A 63 1.51 2.80 -6.41
CA MET A 63 2.79 2.18 -6.75
C MET A 63 2.62 0.67 -6.87
N ILE A 64 3.01 0.12 -8.03
CA ILE A 64 2.95 -1.30 -8.32
C ILE A 64 4.33 -1.92 -8.13
N LEU A 65 4.41 -2.95 -7.29
CA LEU A 65 5.61 -3.70 -7.02
C LEU A 65 5.44 -5.15 -7.51
N PRO A 66 6.16 -5.56 -8.57
CA PRO A 66 6.11 -6.93 -9.05
C PRO A 66 6.83 -7.89 -8.08
N PHE A 67 6.44 -9.16 -8.09
CA PHE A 67 7.15 -10.23 -7.40
C PHE A 67 6.97 -11.58 -8.11
N SER A 68 8.01 -12.42 -8.09
CA SER A 68 8.01 -13.79 -8.59
C SER A 68 8.21 -14.78 -7.43
N GLY A 69 7.14 -15.45 -7.05
CA GLY A 69 7.17 -16.46 -6.00
C GLY A 69 7.23 -15.90 -4.57
N ARG A 70 7.38 -16.83 -3.61
CA ARG A 70 7.08 -16.60 -2.19
C ARG A 70 8.08 -15.71 -1.47
N ASP A 71 9.37 -15.85 -1.76
CA ASP A 71 10.42 -15.11 -1.05
C ASP A 71 10.56 -13.68 -1.55
N GLU A 72 10.30 -13.46 -2.83
CA GLU A 72 10.19 -12.12 -3.40
C GLU A 72 8.94 -11.42 -2.87
N PHE A 73 7.79 -12.10 -2.82
CA PHE A 73 6.58 -11.56 -2.18
C PHE A 73 6.85 -11.03 -0.77
N ARG A 74 7.57 -11.79 0.07
CA ARG A 74 7.89 -11.37 1.44
C ARG A 74 8.74 -10.11 1.47
N ARG A 75 9.74 -10.00 0.59
CA ARG A 75 10.60 -8.82 0.48
C ARG A 75 9.80 -7.60 0.02
N VAL A 76 9.01 -7.77 -1.03
CA VAL A 76 8.17 -6.73 -1.61
C VAL A 76 7.08 -6.28 -0.64
N TYR A 77 6.45 -7.20 0.09
CA TYR A 77 5.46 -6.86 1.11
C TYR A 77 6.08 -6.08 2.28
N ARG A 78 7.29 -6.44 2.73
CA ARG A 78 8.02 -5.66 3.74
C ARG A 78 8.34 -4.25 3.23
N LEU A 79 8.78 -4.12 1.98
CA LEU A 79 9.00 -2.84 1.33
C LEU A 79 7.71 -2.00 1.27
N ALA A 80 6.60 -2.60 0.82
CA ALA A 80 5.29 -1.95 0.79
C ALA A 80 4.86 -1.42 2.17
N ARG A 81 5.12 -2.17 3.24
CA ARG A 81 4.83 -1.73 4.62
C ARG A 81 5.68 -0.54 5.06
N LEU A 82 6.96 -0.50 4.68
CA LEU A 82 7.85 0.63 4.95
C LEU A 82 7.36 1.87 4.20
N LEU A 83 7.05 1.71 2.91
CA LEU A 83 6.59 2.80 2.05
C LEU A 83 5.24 3.36 2.49
N ARG A 84 4.30 2.50 2.91
CA ARG A 84 3.05 2.92 3.56
C ARG A 84 3.30 3.75 4.83
N GLY A 85 4.37 3.44 5.56
CA GLY A 85 4.74 4.12 6.80
C GLY A 85 5.39 5.49 6.60
N CYS A 86 6.06 5.72 5.46
CA CYS A 86 6.71 7.00 5.16
C CYS A 86 5.66 8.04 4.76
N PRO A 87 5.34 9.04 5.59
CA PRO A 87 4.47 10.13 5.17
C PRO A 87 5.22 11.00 4.17
N ARG A 88 4.48 11.50 3.16
CA ARG A 88 4.94 12.53 2.22
C ARG A 88 5.53 13.75 2.96
N SER A 89 5.13 13.92 4.22
CA SER A 89 5.47 15.01 5.12
C SER A 89 6.88 15.04 5.74
N HIS A 90 7.85 14.21 5.34
CA HIS A 90 9.25 14.51 5.73
C HIS A 90 9.98 15.37 4.69
N MET A 91 9.70 15.20 3.39
CA MET A 91 10.29 16.09 2.37
C MET A 91 9.50 17.39 2.20
N GLU A 92 8.17 17.36 2.29
CA GLU A 92 7.35 18.58 2.16
C GLU A 92 7.34 19.44 3.43
N SER A 93 7.47 18.87 4.64
CA SER A 93 7.58 19.70 5.86
C SER A 93 8.91 20.46 5.97
N LEU A 94 9.99 19.90 5.40
CA LEU A 94 11.28 20.58 5.28
C LEU A 94 11.23 21.71 4.24
N LEU A 95 10.44 21.57 3.17
CA LEU A 95 10.27 22.62 2.17
C LEU A 95 9.34 23.74 2.67
N TRP A 96 8.26 23.42 3.38
CA TRP A 96 7.37 24.43 3.96
C TRP A 96 8.05 25.27 5.05
N ARG A 97 8.91 24.68 5.90
CA ARG A 97 9.68 25.45 6.91
C ARG A 97 10.76 26.36 6.35
N LYS A 98 11.17 26.15 5.09
CA LYS A 98 12.24 26.93 4.47
C LYS A 98 11.72 28.14 3.67
N TYR A 99 10.42 28.19 3.39
CA TYR A 99 9.80 29.20 2.53
C TYR A 99 8.45 29.74 3.06
N GLY A 100 8.08 29.42 4.30
CA GLY A 100 6.88 29.93 4.99
C GLY A 100 7.22 30.89 6.12
#